data_AF-M1E0F2-F1
#
_entry.id   AF-M1E0F2-F1
#
_cell.length_a   1.000
_cell.length_b   1.000
_cell.length_c   1.000
_cell.angle_alpha   90.00
_cell.angle_beta   90.00
_cell.angle_gamma   90.00
#
_symmetry.space_group_name_H-M   'P 1'
#
loop_
_entity.id
_entity.type
_entity.pdbx_description
1 polymer ?
#
loop_
_entity_poly.entity_id
_entity_poly.type
_entity_poly.pdbx_seq_one_letter_code
_entity_poly.pdbx_strand_id
1 'polypeptide(L)'
;MLDAKLVDEVRQIFIPDADYTKGIRRSIGVPEMDSYLREETNIDEDDDSKKMLLQSSISNIKCNTRLLICHQLDKIQRLINEKMWLVHHFIATDTFKGARKEVVDEACRNTILQPCLDIVKRFLKSDDHNIIIE
;
A
#
# COMPACT_ATOMS: atom_id res chain seq x y z
N MET A 1 1.91 -4.60 11.08
CA MET A 1 2.05 -3.12 11.10
C MET A 1 1.91 -2.59 12.51
N LEU A 2 0.78 -2.83 13.20
CA LEU A 2 0.63 -2.41 14.60
C LEU A 2 1.66 -3.09 15.51
N ASP A 3 1.80 -4.42 15.41
CA ASP A 3 2.84 -5.18 16.13
C ASP A 3 4.27 -4.78 15.73
N ALA A 4 4.42 -4.07 14.61
CA ALA A 4 5.67 -3.55 14.09
C ALA A 4 5.88 -2.06 14.43
N LYS A 5 5.24 -1.55 15.50
CA LYS A 5 5.42 -0.20 16.06
C LYS A 5 4.90 0.97 15.22
N LEU A 6 3.87 0.77 14.40
CA LEU A 6 3.22 1.85 13.64
C LEU A 6 2.86 3.07 14.52
N VAL A 7 2.33 2.83 15.72
CA VAL A 7 1.91 3.92 16.62
C VAL A 7 3.11 4.77 17.03
N ASP A 8 4.26 4.14 17.33
CA ASP A 8 5.49 4.84 17.70
C ASP A 8 6.07 5.65 16.53
N GLU A 9 5.96 5.13 15.31
CA GLU A 9 6.38 5.84 14.10
C GLU A 9 5.53 7.08 13.84
N VAL A 10 4.20 6.97 13.94
CA VAL A 10 3.30 8.11 13.73
C VAL A 10 3.49 9.16 14.83
N ARG A 11 3.69 8.73 16.08
CA ARG A 11 3.95 9.64 17.20
C ARG A 11 5.18 10.52 16.97
N GLN A 12 6.23 10.02 16.32
CA GLN A 12 7.45 10.79 16.02
C GLN A 12 7.24 11.94 15.02
N ILE A 13 6.20 11.87 14.18
CA ILE A 13 5.92 12.88 13.15
C ILE A 13 4.66 13.71 13.45
N PHE A 14 3.97 13.39 14.55
CA PHE A 14 2.74 14.02 14.99
C PHE A 14 2.97 15.49 15.37
N ILE A 15 2.12 16.37 14.85
CA ILE A 15 2.12 17.79 15.18
C ILE A 15 0.65 18.22 15.28
N PRO A 16 0.17 18.64 16.47
CA PRO A 16 -1.24 18.97 16.72
C PRO A 16 -1.88 19.97 15.76
N ASP A 17 -1.13 20.84 15.09
CA ASP A 17 -1.71 21.86 14.19
C ASP A 17 -1.15 21.80 12.77
N ALA A 18 -0.62 20.64 12.37
CA ALA A 18 -0.10 20.49 11.03
C ALA A 18 -1.19 20.26 9.97
N ASP A 19 -0.88 20.69 8.75
CA ASP A 19 -1.70 20.45 7.58
C ASP A 19 -1.52 18.99 7.08
N TYR A 20 -2.46 18.12 7.45
CA TYR A 20 -2.49 16.71 7.02
C TYR A 20 -2.88 16.50 5.56
N THR A 21 -3.13 17.57 4.79
CA THR A 21 -3.43 17.49 3.36
C THR A 21 -2.18 17.58 2.47
N LYS A 22 -0.98 17.71 3.07
CA LYS A 22 0.28 17.92 2.33
C LYS A 22 1.41 16.98 2.75
N GLY A 23 2.26 16.65 1.78
CA GLY A 23 3.49 15.89 1.98
C GLY A 23 3.29 14.55 2.70
N ILE A 24 4.25 14.19 3.54
CA ILE A 24 4.25 12.92 4.29
C ILE A 24 3.08 12.78 5.27
N ARG A 25 2.50 13.89 5.72
CA ARG A 25 1.37 13.91 6.67
C ARG A 25 0.04 13.45 6.07
N ARG A 26 -0.03 13.31 4.74
CA ARG A 26 -1.16 12.68 4.04
C ARG A 26 -1.18 11.16 4.16
N SER A 27 -0.10 10.55 4.63
CA SER A 27 0.03 9.09 4.64
C SER A 27 -1.07 8.48 5.50
N ILE A 28 -1.79 7.48 4.96
CA ILE A 28 -2.79 6.73 5.72
C ILE A 28 -2.13 6.15 6.97
N GLY A 29 -2.73 6.37 8.13
CA GLY A 29 -2.14 6.13 9.43
C GLY A 29 -1.90 7.40 10.23
N VAL A 30 -1.52 8.48 9.56
CA VAL A 30 -1.15 9.74 10.21
C VAL A 30 -2.39 10.55 10.62
N PRO A 31 -3.28 10.97 9.69
CA PRO A 31 -4.47 11.73 10.07
C PRO A 31 -5.46 10.87 10.87
N GLU A 32 -5.52 9.55 10.63
CA GLU A 32 -6.42 8.66 11.36
C GLU A 32 -6.05 8.52 12.84
N MET A 33 -4.78 8.68 13.19
CA MET A 33 -4.29 8.59 14.57
C MET A 33 -4.33 9.93 15.32
N ASP A 34 -4.71 11.03 14.65
CA ASP A 34 -4.67 12.38 15.25
C ASP A 34 -5.48 12.47 16.54
N SER A 35 -6.74 12.03 16.53
CA SER A 35 -7.60 12.07 17.71
C SER A 35 -7.07 11.22 18.87
N TYR A 36 -6.54 10.02 18.57
CA TYR A 36 -5.93 9.18 19.60
C TYR A 36 -4.67 9.82 20.21
N LEU A 37 -3.79 10.38 19.38
CA LEU A 37 -2.53 10.97 19.84
C LEU A 37 -2.71 12.25 20.64
N ARG A 38 -3.79 13.02 20.41
CA ARG A 38 -4.15 14.17 21.26
C ARG A 38 -4.56 13.72 22.67
N GLU A 39 -5.43 12.72 22.75
CA GLU A 39 -5.98 12.26 24.01
C GLU A 39 -5.06 11.28 24.75
N GLU A 40 -4.01 10.77 24.11
CA GLU A 40 -3.07 9.82 24.71
C GLU A 40 -2.45 10.34 26.01
N THR A 41 -2.14 11.64 26.06
CA THR A 41 -1.53 12.29 27.23
C THR A 41 -2.53 12.95 28.18
N ASN A 42 -3.82 12.93 27.83
CA ASN A 42 -4.86 13.51 28.65
C ASN A 42 -5.09 12.65 29.91
N ILE A 43 -4.87 13.22 31.09
CA ILE A 43 -4.96 12.51 32.38
C ILE A 43 -6.43 12.35 32.81
N ASP A 44 -7.32 13.22 32.32
CA ASP A 44 -8.75 13.22 32.67
C ASP A 44 -9.53 12.17 31.87
N GLU A 45 -9.00 11.73 30.74
CA GLU A 45 -9.62 10.74 29.87
C GLU A 45 -9.31 9.32 30.38
N ASP A 46 -10.34 8.49 30.49
CA ASP A 46 -10.20 7.12 30.98
C ASP A 46 -9.53 6.19 29.94
N ASP A 47 -8.89 5.13 30.43
CA ASP A 47 -8.13 4.21 29.58
C ASP A 47 -9.01 3.44 28.58
N ASP A 48 -10.27 3.17 28.90
CA ASP A 48 -11.19 2.49 27.98
C ASP A 48 -11.56 3.42 26.81
N SER A 49 -11.80 4.71 27.08
CA SER A 49 -12.07 5.71 26.06
C SER A 49 -10.86 5.92 25.12
N LYS A 50 -9.63 5.99 25.65
CA LYS A 50 -8.40 6.01 24.84
C LYS A 50 -8.25 4.77 23.97
N LYS A 51 -8.57 3.60 24.51
CA LYS A 51 -8.54 2.33 23.77
C LYS A 51 -9.58 2.32 22.65
N MET A 52 -10.77 2.88 22.87
CA MET A 52 -11.79 3.04 21.83
C MET A 52 -11.32 3.96 20.70
N LEU A 53 -10.67 5.09 21.02
CA LEU A 53 -10.06 5.98 20.02
C LEU A 53 -9.00 5.26 19.19
N LEU A 54 -8.12 4.48 19.83
CA LEU A 54 -7.12 3.69 19.11
C LEU A 54 -7.76 2.67 18.17
N GLN A 55 -8.78 1.94 18.62
CA GLN A 55 -9.48 0.96 17.78
C GLN A 55 -10.23 1.61 16.61
N SER A 56 -10.83 2.78 16.84
CA SER A 56 -11.45 3.59 15.79
C SER A 56 -10.42 4.03 14.75
N SER A 57 -9.28 4.53 15.20
CA SER A 57 -8.15 4.94 14.35
C SER A 57 -7.66 3.76 13.48
N ILE A 58 -7.47 2.58 14.07
CA ILE A 58 -7.08 1.35 13.36
C ILE A 58 -8.13 0.94 12.32
N SER A 59 -9.41 1.04 12.67
CA SER A 59 -10.51 0.71 11.76
C SER A 59 -10.54 1.66 10.56
N ASN A 60 -10.33 2.95 10.81
CA ASN A 60 -10.24 3.98 9.75
C ASN A 60 -9.03 3.74 8.84
N ILE A 61 -7.86 3.38 9.37
CA ILE A 61 -6.68 3.00 8.58
C ILE A 61 -7.01 1.85 7.63
N LYS A 62 -7.66 0.79 8.13
CA LYS A 62 -8.06 -0.36 7.32
C LYS A 62 -9.05 0.05 6.23
N CYS A 63 -10.05 0.86 6.57
CA CYS A 63 -11.07 1.35 5.64
C CYS A 63 -10.44 2.20 4.53
N ASN A 64 -9.63 3.20 4.91
CA ASN A 64 -8.98 4.10 3.97
C ASN A 64 -7.95 3.38 3.09
N THR A 65 -7.23 2.39 3.63
CA THR A 65 -6.33 1.54 2.83
C THR A 65 -7.12 0.77 1.77
N ARG A 66 -8.26 0.16 2.13
CA ARG A 66 -9.12 -0.54 1.16
C ARG A 66 -9.62 0.41 0.08
N LEU A 67 -10.09 1.61 0.46
CA LEU A 67 -10.56 2.62 -0.49
C LEU A 67 -9.44 3.08 -1.42
N LEU A 68 -8.22 3.27 -0.91
CA LEU A 68 -7.04 3.60 -1.72
C LEU A 68 -6.79 2.52 -2.78
N ILE A 69 -6.82 1.24 -2.41
CA ILE A 69 -6.63 0.13 -3.36
C ILE A 69 -7.73 0.13 -4.43
N CYS A 70 -8.99 0.38 -4.08
CA CYS A 70 -10.07 0.51 -5.06
C CYS A 70 -9.80 1.66 -6.04
N HIS A 71 -9.43 2.84 -5.55
CA HIS A 71 -9.11 3.98 -6.42
C HIS A 71 -7.86 3.73 -7.29
N GLN A 72 -6.86 3.00 -6.79
CA GLN A 72 -5.69 2.62 -7.58
C GLN A 72 -6.08 1.67 -8.70
N LEU A 73 -6.92 0.67 -8.43
CA LEU A 73 -7.44 -0.25 -9.43
C LEU A 73 -8.21 0.51 -10.53
N ASP A 74 -9.11 1.41 -10.15
CA ASP A 74 -9.85 2.24 -11.11
C ASP A 74 -8.90 3.05 -12.00
N LYS A 75 -7.88 3.68 -11.40
CA LYS A 75 -6.86 4.44 -12.17
C LYS A 75 -6.10 3.56 -13.16
N ILE A 76 -5.71 2.36 -12.76
CA ILE A 76 -5.02 1.41 -13.66
C ILE A 76 -5.95 0.98 -14.80
N GLN A 77 -7.20 0.66 -14.51
CA GLN A 77 -8.19 0.32 -15.54
C GLN A 77 -8.40 1.46 -16.54
N ARG A 78 -8.40 2.71 -16.07
CA ARG A 78 -8.49 3.88 -16.95
C ARG A 78 -7.24 4.06 -17.83
N LEU A 79 -6.03 3.79 -17.31
CA LEU A 79 -4.82 3.79 -18.14
C LEU A 79 -4.91 2.74 -19.26
N ILE A 80 -5.41 1.55 -18.95
CA ILE A 80 -5.58 0.47 -19.93
C ILE A 80 -6.66 0.84 -20.96
N ASN A 81 -7.86 1.24 -20.50
CA ASN A 81 -9.03 1.36 -21.36
C ASN A 81 -9.18 2.72 -22.05
N GLU A 82 -8.82 3.81 -21.37
CA GLU A 82 -8.95 5.18 -21.93
C GLU A 82 -7.68 5.64 -22.63
N LYS A 83 -6.51 5.20 -22.14
CA LYS A 83 -5.20 5.60 -22.69
C LYS A 83 -4.55 4.52 -23.56
N MET A 84 -5.20 3.36 -23.72
CA MET A 84 -4.72 2.24 -24.52
C MET A 84 -3.30 1.80 -24.14
N TRP A 85 -2.96 1.90 -22.85
CA TRP A 85 -1.66 1.43 -22.38
C TRP A 85 -1.57 -0.09 -22.53
N LEU A 86 -0.52 -0.55 -23.22
CA LEU A 86 -0.20 -1.96 -23.27
C LEU A 86 0.39 -2.39 -21.92
N VAL A 87 -0.45 -3.00 -21.08
CA VAL A 87 -0.07 -3.45 -19.74
C VAL A 87 -0.12 -4.98 -19.68
N HIS A 88 0.96 -5.59 -19.20
CA HIS A 88 0.97 -7.01 -18.86
C HIS A 88 0.39 -7.21 -17.45
N HIS A 89 -0.73 -7.92 -17.34
CA HIS A 89 -1.41 -8.17 -16.06
C HIS A 89 -0.96 -9.50 -15.44
N PHE A 90 -0.57 -9.46 -14.16
CA PHE A 90 -0.19 -10.64 -13.40
C PHE A 90 -1.17 -10.85 -12.25
N ILE A 91 -1.75 -12.05 -12.16
CA ILE A 91 -2.66 -12.40 -11.07
C ILE A 91 -1.85 -12.98 -9.92
N ALA A 92 -1.62 -12.16 -8.90
CA ALA A 92 -0.89 -12.56 -7.69
C ALA A 92 -1.78 -13.24 -6.62
N THR A 93 -3.08 -13.46 -6.89
CA THR A 93 -4.03 -13.90 -5.87
C THR A 93 -3.59 -15.14 -5.08
N ASP A 94 -2.96 -16.11 -5.74
CA ASP A 94 -2.53 -17.35 -5.10
C ASP A 94 -1.29 -17.17 -4.20
N THR A 95 -0.50 -16.11 -4.41
CA THR A 95 0.62 -15.77 -3.51
C THR A 95 0.12 -15.31 -2.15
N PHE A 96 -1.14 -14.86 -2.04
CA PHE A 96 -1.73 -14.42 -0.77
C PHE A 96 -2.54 -15.51 -0.05
N LYS A 97 -2.67 -16.71 -0.62
CA LYS A 97 -3.45 -17.82 -0.04
C LYS A 97 -2.62 -18.80 0.80
N GLY A 98 -1.30 -18.81 0.67
CA GLY A 98 -0.43 -19.76 1.37
C GLY A 98 -0.21 -19.39 2.84
N ALA A 99 -0.35 -20.37 3.74
CA ALA A 99 -0.07 -20.18 5.17
C ALA A 99 1.43 -20.24 5.51
N ARG A 100 2.23 -20.90 4.67
CA ARG A 100 3.69 -21.04 4.83
C ARG A 100 4.42 -20.19 3.82
N LYS A 101 5.45 -19.49 4.29
CA LYS A 101 6.26 -18.57 3.49
C LYS A 101 6.87 -19.27 2.28
N GLU A 102 7.35 -20.50 2.42
CA GLU A 102 8.02 -21.24 1.34
C GLU A 102 7.04 -21.54 0.18
N VAL A 103 5.77 -21.83 0.51
CA VAL A 103 4.72 -22.09 -0.47
C VAL A 103 4.32 -20.80 -1.19
N VAL A 104 4.25 -19.68 -0.47
CA VAL A 104 3.99 -18.35 -1.03
C VAL A 104 5.13 -17.91 -1.96
N ASP A 105 6.37 -18.08 -1.54
CA ASP A 105 7.55 -17.69 -2.29
C ASP A 105 7.65 -18.49 -3.60
N GLU A 106 7.36 -19.79 -3.56
CA GLU A 106 7.35 -20.62 -4.77
C GLU A 106 6.19 -20.26 -5.72
N ALA A 107 4.99 -20.05 -5.18
CA ALA A 107 3.85 -19.58 -5.99
C ALA A 107 4.16 -18.22 -6.64
N CYS A 108 4.80 -17.30 -5.92
CA CYS A 108 5.21 -15.98 -6.43
C CYS A 108 6.26 -16.09 -7.53
N ARG A 109 7.27 -16.96 -7.34
CA ARG A 109 8.30 -17.20 -8.36
C ARG A 109 7.68 -17.66 -9.68
N ASN A 110 6.77 -18.63 -9.61
CA ASN A 110 6.20 -19.26 -10.80
C ASN A 110 5.11 -18.42 -11.47
N THR A 111 4.28 -17.71 -10.70
CA THR A 111 3.13 -16.95 -11.25
C THR A 111 3.46 -15.51 -11.62
N ILE A 112 4.46 -14.90 -10.98
CA ILE A 112 4.81 -13.49 -11.19
C ILE A 112 6.23 -13.36 -11.73
N LEU A 113 7.23 -13.86 -11.00
CA LEU A 113 8.63 -13.54 -11.30
C LEU A 113 9.08 -14.08 -12.66
N GLN A 114 8.91 -15.38 -12.93
CA GLN A 114 9.36 -15.98 -14.19
C GLN A 114 8.64 -15.36 -15.41
N PRO A 115 7.31 -15.21 -15.41
CA PRO A 115 6.60 -14.48 -16.48
C PRO A 115 7.12 -13.05 -16.69
N CYS A 116 7.35 -12.29 -15.61
CA CYS A 116 7.93 -10.94 -15.69
C CYS A 116 9.31 -10.96 -16.35
N LEU A 117 10.19 -11.87 -15.93
CA LEU A 117 11.55 -11.98 -16.49
C LEU A 117 11.51 -12.32 -17.98
N ASP A 118 10.61 -13.20 -18.41
CA ASP A 118 10.50 -13.57 -19.82
C ASP A 118 9.97 -12.43 -20.69
N ILE A 119 9.03 -11.64 -20.18
CA ILE A 119 8.54 -10.42 -20.86
C ILE A 119 9.69 -9.41 -21.01
N VAL A 120 10.41 -9.13 -19.93
CA VAL A 120 11.55 -8.19 -19.96
C VAL A 120 12.65 -8.68 -20.90
N LYS A 121 13.01 -9.97 -20.87
CA LYS A 121 13.99 -10.56 -21.80
C LYS A 121 13.58 -10.40 -23.26
N ARG A 122 12.30 -10.59 -23.59
CA ARG A 122 11.79 -10.40 -24.96
C ARG A 122 11.85 -8.94 -25.37
N PHE A 123 11.42 -8.04 -24.50
CA PHE A 123 11.49 -6.59 -24.72
C PHE A 123 12.92 -6.13 -25.02
N LEU A 124 13.89 -6.53 -24.19
CA LEU A 124 15.30 -6.18 -24.40
C LEU A 124 15.88 -6.75 -25.70
N LYS A 125 15.47 -7.97 -26.11
CA LYS A 125 15.94 -8.60 -27.36
C LYS A 125 15.31 -7.99 -28.62
N SER A 126 14.10 -7.46 -28.54
CA SER A 126 13.44 -6.79 -29.67
C SER A 126 14.06 -5.43 -29.99
N ASP A 127 14.66 -4.76 -29.00
CA ASP A 127 15.34 -3.48 -29.21
C ASP A 127 16.65 -3.64 -30.01
N ASP A 128 17.33 -4.78 -29.89
CA ASP A 128 18.55 -5.08 -30.68
C ASP A 128 18.29 -5.26 -32.18
N HIS A 129 17.06 -5.57 -32.60
CA HIS A 129 16.71 -5.82 -34.01
C HIS A 129 16.16 -4.59 -34.75
N ASN A 130 15.90 -3.48 -34.04
CA ASN A 130 15.41 -2.22 -34.62
C ASN A 130 16.51 -1.18 -34.85
N ILE A 131 17.79 -1.52 -34.59
CA ILE A 131 18.96 -0.72 -35.01
C ILE A 131 19.45 -1.27 -36.37
N ILE A 132 18.61 -1.19 -37.39
CA ILE A 132 19.09 -1.17 -38.78
C ILE A 132 19.05 0.30 -39.18
N ILE A 133 20.20 0.95 -39.07
CA ILE A 133 20.44 2.28 -39.65
C ILE A 133 20.57 2.05 -41.16
N GLU A 134 19.56 2.46 -41.92
CA GLU A 134 19.72 2.85 -43.33
C GLU A 134 20.16 4.31 -43.41
#